data_AF-K9Q5J0-F1
#
_entry.id   AF-K9Q5J0-F1
#
_cell.length_a   1.000
_cell.length_b   1.000
_cell.length_c   1.000
_cell.angle_alpha   90.00
_cell.angle_beta   90.00
_cell.angle_gamma   90.00
#
_symmetry.space_group_name_H-M   'P 1'
#
loop_
_entity.id
_entity.type
_entity.pdbx_description
1 polymer ?
#
loop_
_entity_poly.entity_id
_entity_poly.type
_entity_poly.pdbx_seq_one_letter_code
_entity_poly.pdbx_strand_id
1 'polypeptide(L)'
;MRFILKKTKNLNDILQRSDMRNEEFLYKLQLSGELALKIVNCVRIELGKAFRLPPEKLYPDDNFREIISLPCWEWDMIELVFALEEILKIGIDEEQVPDWTCKSITLGQWIVEFLCRNFPEHNNLKNREI
;
A
#
# COMPACT_ATOMS: atom_id res chain seq x y z
N MET A 1 25.96 8.00 22.47
CA MET A 1 24.87 7.29 21.74
C MET A 1 24.50 8.12 20.53
N ARG A 2 24.65 7.57 19.31
CA ARG A 2 24.21 8.25 18.09
C ARG A 2 22.75 7.88 17.84
N PHE A 3 21.85 8.81 18.08
CA PHE A 3 20.47 8.69 17.61
C PHE A 3 20.49 8.90 16.10
N ILE A 4 20.36 7.82 15.33
CA ILE A 4 20.08 7.92 13.90
C ILE A 4 18.60 8.34 13.83
N LEU A 5 18.33 9.63 13.68
CA LEU A 5 17.02 10.10 13.24
C LEU A 5 16.74 9.38 11.91
N LYS A 6 15.72 8.51 11.90
CA LYS A 6 15.16 8.01 10.64
C LYS A 6 14.78 9.24 9.82
N LYS A 7 15.49 9.45 8.72
CA LYS A 7 15.24 10.53 7.78
C LYS A 7 13.80 10.36 7.32
N THR A 8 12.92 11.29 7.67
CA THR A 8 11.61 11.40 7.01
C THR A 8 11.90 11.46 5.52
N LYS A 9 11.36 10.51 4.78
CA LYS A 9 11.59 10.40 3.35
C LYS A 9 11.13 11.68 2.67
N ASN A 10 12.04 12.36 1.98
CA ASN A 10 11.69 13.60 1.29
C ASN A 10 10.98 13.23 -0.03
N LEU A 11 9.96 13.98 -0.43
CA LEU A 11 9.22 13.78 -1.68
C LEU A 11 10.18 13.65 -2.89
N ASN A 12 11.23 14.46 -2.89
CA ASN A 12 12.28 14.40 -3.92
C ASN A 12 12.99 13.05 -3.98
N ASP A 13 13.21 12.40 -2.84
CA ASP A 13 13.84 11.07 -2.77
C ASP A 13 12.93 10.00 -3.37
N ILE A 14 11.61 10.18 -3.33
CA ILE A 14 10.63 9.28 -3.96
C ILE A 14 10.64 9.50 -5.48
N LEU A 15 10.61 10.76 -5.92
CA LEU A 15 10.55 11.11 -7.34
C LEU A 15 11.80 10.71 -8.14
N GLN A 16 12.97 10.65 -7.49
CA GLN A 16 14.24 10.28 -8.13
C GLN A 16 14.42 8.77 -8.35
N ARG A 17 13.53 7.93 -7.82
CA ARG A 17 13.61 6.47 -7.96
C ARG A 17 13.36 6.03 -9.40
N SER A 18 13.81 4.83 -9.76
CA SER A 18 13.32 4.17 -10.98
C SER A 18 11.82 3.89 -10.88
N ASP A 19 11.17 3.67 -12.02
CA ASP A 19 9.78 3.22 -12.04
C ASP A 19 9.70 1.73 -11.72
N MET A 20 8.72 1.34 -10.91
CA MET A 20 8.40 -0.05 -10.61
C MET A 20 7.01 -0.40 -11.16
N ARG A 21 6.94 -1.42 -12.01
CA ARG A 21 5.68 -1.95 -12.54
C ARG A 21 4.91 -2.75 -11.50
N ASN A 22 3.60 -2.87 -11.66
CA ASN A 22 2.74 -3.59 -10.71
C ASN A 22 3.12 -5.08 -10.60
N GLU A 23 3.56 -5.71 -11.68
CA GLU A 23 3.99 -7.12 -11.67
C GLU A 23 5.26 -7.30 -10.83
N GLU A 24 6.19 -6.34 -10.89
CA GLU A 24 7.40 -6.35 -10.07
C GLU A 24 7.05 -6.10 -8.58
N PHE A 25 6.12 -5.18 -8.33
CA PHE A 25 5.60 -4.92 -6.98
C PHE A 25 5.01 -6.19 -6.37
N LEU A 26 4.15 -6.90 -7.11
CA LEU A 26 3.57 -8.17 -6.68
C LEU A 26 4.62 -9.26 -6.47
N TYR A 27 5.59 -9.37 -7.39
CA TYR A 27 6.67 -10.35 -7.28
C TYR A 27 7.46 -10.18 -5.97
N LYS A 28 7.76 -8.93 -5.58
CA LYS A 28 8.40 -8.63 -4.29
C LYS A 28 7.56 -9.02 -3.08
N LEU A 29 6.24 -8.99 -3.21
CA LEU A 29 5.32 -9.47 -2.18
C LEU A 29 5.09 -10.98 -2.21
N GLN A 30 5.66 -11.70 -3.17
CA GLN A 30 5.36 -13.12 -3.45
C GLN A 30 3.85 -13.35 -3.66
N LEU A 31 3.17 -12.35 -4.22
CA LEU A 31 1.76 -12.44 -4.58
C LEU A 31 1.64 -12.67 -6.08
N SER A 32 0.54 -13.29 -6.47
CA SER A 32 0.19 -13.51 -7.88
C SER A 32 -1.33 -13.49 -8.04
N GLY A 33 -1.79 -13.28 -9.27
CA GLY A 33 -3.20 -13.33 -9.62
C GLY A 33 -3.82 -11.95 -9.86
N GLU A 34 -4.93 -11.97 -10.59
CA GLU A 34 -5.62 -10.77 -11.07
C GLU A 34 -6.15 -9.90 -9.92
N LEU A 35 -6.67 -10.52 -8.85
CA LEU A 35 -7.18 -9.82 -7.68
C LEU A 35 -6.08 -8.99 -7.00
N ALA A 36 -4.93 -9.59 -6.73
CA ALA A 36 -3.81 -8.90 -6.12
C ALA A 36 -3.30 -7.76 -7.03
N LEU A 37 -3.27 -7.98 -8.35
CA LEU A 37 -2.91 -6.95 -9.32
C LEU A 37 -3.87 -5.76 -9.31
N LYS A 38 -5.18 -6.02 -9.27
CA LYS A 38 -6.22 -4.98 -9.18
C LYS A 38 -6.06 -4.14 -7.91
N ILE A 39 -5.83 -4.78 -6.76
CA ILE A 39 -5.65 -4.10 -5.48
C ILE A 39 -4.38 -3.26 -5.49
N VAL A 40 -3.23 -3.84 -5.89
CA VAL A 40 -1.96 -3.08 -5.99
C VAL A 40 -2.11 -1.87 -6.90
N ASN A 41 -2.73 -2.06 -8.07
CA ASN A 41 -2.94 -0.97 -9.01
C ASN A 41 -3.82 0.14 -8.43
N CYS A 42 -4.97 -0.24 -7.84
CA CYS A 42 -5.89 0.71 -7.20
C CYS A 42 -5.21 1.51 -6.10
N VAL A 43 -4.56 0.82 -5.14
CA VAL A 43 -3.90 1.47 -4.00
C VAL A 43 -2.82 2.44 -4.46
N ARG A 44 -1.96 2.02 -5.41
CA ARG A 44 -0.88 2.89 -5.90
C ARG A 44 -1.42 4.09 -6.68
N ILE A 45 -2.49 3.92 -7.44
CA ILE A 45 -3.13 5.01 -8.18
C ILE A 45 -3.76 6.03 -7.22
N GLU A 46 -4.55 5.58 -6.25
CA GLU A 46 -5.25 6.50 -5.35
C GLU A 46 -4.28 7.24 -4.43
N LEU A 47 -3.27 6.55 -3.88
CA LEU A 47 -2.21 7.23 -3.13
C LEU A 47 -1.38 8.16 -4.04
N GLY A 48 -1.11 7.75 -5.28
CA GLY A 48 -0.42 8.58 -6.26
C GLY A 48 -1.16 9.89 -6.54
N LYS A 49 -2.48 9.81 -6.75
CA LYS A 49 -3.34 10.99 -6.94
C LYS A 49 -3.34 11.88 -5.69
N ALA A 50 -3.60 11.30 -4.53
CA ALA A 50 -3.72 11.99 -3.26
C ALA A 50 -2.46 12.79 -2.90
N PHE A 51 -1.28 12.19 -3.10
CA PHE A 51 0.00 12.76 -2.70
C PHE A 51 0.81 13.32 -3.88
N ARG A 52 0.18 13.45 -5.06
CA ARG A 52 0.78 13.97 -6.30
C ARG A 52 2.09 13.28 -6.67
N LEU A 53 2.09 11.96 -6.55
CA LEU A 53 3.19 11.07 -6.89
C LEU A 53 2.82 10.18 -8.09
N PRO A 54 3.76 9.89 -8.99
CA PRO A 54 3.54 8.82 -9.96
C PRO A 54 3.37 7.49 -9.20
N PRO A 55 2.31 6.70 -9.48
CA PRO A 55 2.05 5.42 -8.82
C PRO A 55 3.26 4.48 -8.86
N GLU A 56 4.03 4.53 -9.94
CA GLU A 56 5.22 3.73 -10.22
C GLU A 56 6.36 3.96 -9.21
N LYS A 57 6.35 5.10 -8.50
CA LYS A 57 7.36 5.45 -7.48
C LYS A 57 7.03 4.89 -6.09
N LEU A 58 5.80 4.42 -5.88
CA LEU A 58 5.38 3.78 -4.64
C LEU A 58 5.79 2.31 -4.64
N TYR A 59 6.63 1.94 -3.68
CA TYR A 59 7.26 0.63 -3.58
C TYR A 59 6.69 -0.15 -2.38
N PRO A 60 6.77 -1.50 -2.39
CA PRO A 60 6.14 -2.32 -1.35
C PRO A 60 6.76 -2.14 0.04
N ASP A 61 8.03 -1.77 0.12
CA ASP A 61 8.77 -1.52 1.35
C ASP A 61 8.63 -0.08 1.87
N ASP A 62 7.89 0.77 1.16
CA ASP A 62 7.61 2.13 1.62
C ASP A 62 6.73 2.09 2.87
N ASN A 63 7.13 2.85 3.89
CA ASN A 63 6.33 2.97 5.10
C ASN A 63 5.01 3.68 4.80
N PHE A 64 3.88 3.05 5.12
CA PHE A 64 2.56 3.58 4.77
C PHE A 64 2.34 4.95 5.44
N ARG A 65 2.67 5.03 6.73
CA ARG A 65 2.55 6.27 7.50
C ARG A 65 3.39 7.40 6.90
N GLU A 66 4.59 7.12 6.41
CA GLU A 66 5.43 8.14 5.75
C GLU A 66 4.81 8.65 4.46
N ILE A 67 4.18 7.78 3.65
CA ILE A 67 3.46 8.19 2.42
C ILE A 67 2.32 9.13 2.78
N ILE A 68 1.47 8.74 3.73
CA ILE A 68 0.28 9.53 4.08
C ILE A 68 0.59 10.77 4.92
N SER A 69 1.83 10.90 5.38
CA SER A 69 2.34 12.10 6.04
C SER A 69 2.92 13.11 5.04
N LEU A 70 2.96 12.79 3.74
CA LEU A 70 3.34 13.76 2.72
C LEU A 70 2.33 14.92 2.71
N PRO A 71 2.77 16.16 2.40
CA PRO A 71 1.89 17.32 2.43
C PRO A 71 0.68 17.16 1.49
N CYS A 72 -0.47 16.84 2.06
CA CYS A 72 -1.77 16.83 1.41
C CYS A 72 -2.80 17.33 2.42
N TRP A 73 -3.69 18.22 1.99
CA TRP A 73 -4.59 18.94 2.89
C TRP A 73 -5.96 18.28 3.02
N GLU A 74 -6.27 17.30 2.17
CA GLU A 74 -7.65 16.83 1.96
C GLU A 74 -7.77 15.31 1.88
N TRP A 75 -6.66 14.55 1.94
CA TRP A 75 -6.74 13.11 1.78
C TRP A 75 -7.21 12.41 3.06
N ASP A 76 -8.12 11.45 2.87
CA ASP A 76 -8.64 10.57 3.90
C ASP A 76 -8.59 9.11 3.39
N MET A 77 -8.31 8.17 4.29
CA MET A 77 -8.29 6.74 3.98
C MET A 77 -9.62 6.22 3.45
N ILE A 78 -10.74 6.89 3.81
CA ILE A 78 -12.05 6.52 3.28
C ILE A 78 -12.10 6.59 1.75
N GLU A 79 -11.36 7.50 1.11
CA GLU A 79 -11.29 7.59 -0.35
C GLU A 79 -10.64 6.34 -0.95
N LEU A 80 -9.59 5.83 -0.31
CA LEU A 80 -8.95 4.58 -0.74
C LEU A 80 -9.87 3.38 -0.55
N VAL A 81 -10.60 3.32 0.58
CA VAL A 81 -11.55 2.24 0.85
C VAL A 81 -12.67 2.23 -0.19
N PHE A 82 -13.29 3.37 -0.50
CA PHE A 82 -14.33 3.46 -1.54
C PHE A 82 -13.84 3.05 -2.93
N ALA A 83 -12.62 3.43 -3.31
CA ALA A 83 -12.05 2.98 -4.57
C ALA A 83 -11.84 1.45 -4.61
N LEU A 84 -11.45 0.86 -3.48
CA LEU A 84 -11.33 -0.59 -3.33
C LEU A 84 -12.70 -1.29 -3.40
N GLU A 85 -13.73 -0.76 -2.74
CA GLU A 85 -15.10 -1.28 -2.85
C GLU A 85 -15.58 -1.24 -4.31
N GLU A 86 -15.35 -0.13 -5.01
CA GLU A 86 -15.80 0.03 -6.38
C GLU A 86 -15.10 -0.96 -7.32
N ILE A 87 -13.79 -1.17 -7.18
CA ILE A 87 -13.05 -2.05 -8.09
C ILE A 87 -13.27 -3.54 -7.77
N LEU A 88 -13.50 -3.86 -6.49
CA LEU A 88 -13.71 -5.23 -6.04
C LEU A 88 -15.18 -5.66 -6.08
N LYS A 89 -16.11 -4.70 -6.16
CA LYS A 89 -17.56 -4.92 -6.12
C LYS A 89 -18.02 -5.65 -4.84
N ILE A 90 -17.40 -5.27 -3.71
CA ILE A 90 -17.74 -5.75 -2.36
C ILE A 90 -17.92 -4.55 -1.42
N GLY A 91 -18.64 -4.75 -0.32
CA GLY A 91 -18.58 -3.83 0.81
C GLY A 91 -17.35 -4.15 1.69
N ILE A 92 -16.70 -3.12 2.21
CA ILE A 92 -15.55 -3.23 3.10
C ILE A 92 -15.91 -2.57 4.44
N ASP A 93 -16.04 -3.41 5.47
CA ASP A 93 -16.26 -2.96 6.84
C ASP A 93 -14.97 -2.47 7.50
N GLU A 94 -15.09 -1.66 8.55
CA GLU A 94 -13.94 -1.09 9.28
C GLU A 94 -12.93 -2.15 9.76
N GLU A 95 -13.41 -3.30 10.26
CA GLU A 95 -12.56 -4.41 10.73
C GLU A 95 -11.69 -5.02 9.61
N GLN A 96 -12.14 -4.90 8.36
CA GLN A 96 -11.46 -5.41 7.18
C GLN A 96 -10.36 -4.47 6.67
N VAL A 97 -10.31 -3.23 7.17
CA VAL A 97 -9.27 -2.26 6.84
C VAL A 97 -8.08 -2.42 7.79
N PRO A 98 -6.87 -2.77 7.32
CA PRO A 98 -5.68 -2.88 8.17
C PRO A 98 -5.26 -1.51 8.72
N ASP A 99 -4.67 -1.47 9.93
CA ASP A 99 -4.20 -0.22 10.53
C ASP A 99 -3.09 0.42 9.70
N TRP A 100 -3.43 1.49 8.98
CA TRP A 100 -2.51 2.27 8.13
C TRP A 100 -1.71 3.32 8.92
N THR A 101 -2.06 3.58 10.19
CA THR A 101 -1.40 4.57 11.05
C THR A 101 -0.23 3.99 11.85
N CYS A 102 -0.13 2.66 11.86
CA CYS A 102 0.95 1.91 12.47
C CYS A 102 2.33 2.37 11.96
N LYS A 103 3.27 2.62 12.87
CA LYS A 103 4.60 3.15 12.51
C LYS A 103 5.47 2.17 11.73
N SER A 104 5.18 0.87 11.79
CA SER A 104 5.98 -0.16 11.16
C SER A 104 5.36 -0.75 9.89
N ILE A 105 4.08 -0.45 9.61
CA ILE A 105 3.42 -1.05 8.46
C ILE A 105 3.94 -0.44 7.15
N THR A 106 4.36 -1.32 6.25
CA THR A 106 4.72 -0.93 4.87
C THR A 106 3.49 -1.00 3.97
N LEU A 107 3.54 -0.30 2.84
CA LEU A 107 2.50 -0.33 1.82
C LEU A 107 2.18 -1.77 1.39
N GLY A 108 3.23 -2.55 1.17
CA GLY A 108 3.12 -3.96 0.80
C GLY A 108 2.48 -4.82 1.88
N GLN A 109 2.87 -4.64 3.15
CA GLN A 109 2.27 -5.35 4.28
C GLN A 109 0.80 -5.00 4.45
N TRP A 110 0.44 -3.72 4.32
CA TRP A 110 -0.95 -3.28 4.37
C TRP A 110 -1.80 -3.96 3.29
N ILE A 111 -1.30 -4.01 2.04
CA ILE A 111 -1.99 -4.71 0.94
C ILE A 111 -2.14 -6.21 1.23
N VAL A 112 -1.10 -6.86 1.76
CA VAL A 112 -1.16 -8.28 2.13
C VAL A 112 -2.18 -8.51 3.25
N GLU A 113 -2.18 -7.68 4.29
CA GLU A 113 -3.17 -7.79 5.38
C GLU A 113 -4.60 -7.56 4.88
N PHE A 114 -4.80 -6.57 4.01
CA PHE A 114 -6.09 -6.29 3.40
C PHE A 114 -6.59 -7.52 2.62
N LEU A 115 -5.72 -8.11 1.80
CA LEU A 115 -6.00 -9.35 1.08
C LEU A 115 -6.34 -10.50 2.04
N CYS A 116 -5.62 -10.67 3.15
CA CYS A 116 -5.88 -11.72 4.14
C CYS A 116 -7.26 -11.57 4.80
N ARG A 117 -7.63 -10.34 5.16
CA ARG A 117 -8.90 -10.05 5.87
C ARG A 117 -10.11 -10.17 4.96
N ASN A 118 -9.98 -9.77 3.69
CA ASN A 118 -11.10 -9.72 2.74
C ASN A 118 -11.19 -10.97 1.86
N PHE A 119 -10.08 -11.68 1.63
CA PHE A 119 -10.00 -12.82 0.70
C PHE A 119 -9.14 -13.97 1.26
N PRO A 120 -9.49 -14.55 2.41
CA PRO A 120 -8.68 -15.58 3.06
C PRO A 120 -8.49 -16.85 2.21
N GLU A 121 -9.46 -17.18 1.35
CA GLU A 121 -9.43 -18.40 0.51
C GLU A 121 -8.51 -18.27 -0.71
N HIS A 122 -8.27 -17.05 -1.20
CA HIS A 122 -7.44 -16.79 -2.38
C HIS A 122 -5.95 -16.70 -2.08
N ASN A 123 -5.60 -16.66 -0.80
CA ASN A 123 -4.23 -16.56 -0.36
C ASN A 123 -3.70 -17.95 -0.01
N ASN A 124 -2.93 -18.56 -0.91
CA ASN A 124 -1.97 -19.63 -0.58
C ASN A 124 -0.82 -19.08 0.30
N LEU A 125 -1.13 -18.29 1.33
CA LEU A 125 -0.18 -17.75 2.30
C LEU A 125 0.22 -18.79 3.37
N LYS A 126 -0.10 -20.08 3.16
CA LYS A 126 0.21 -21.20 4.06
C LYS A 126 1.71 -21.39 4.38
N ASN A 127 2.63 -20.64 3.76
CA ASN A 127 4.08 -20.81 3.94
C ASN A 127 4.81 -19.61 4.56
N ARG A 128 4.10 -18.62 5.13
CA ARG A 128 4.75 -17.56 5.93
C ARG A 128 4.59 -17.85 7.42
N GLU A 129 5.40 -18.79 7.91
CA GLU A 129 5.71 -18.83 9.34
C GLU A 129 6.54 -17.58 9.71
N ILE A 130 6.25 -17.09 10.92
CA ILE A 130 6.70 -15.85 11.57
C ILE A 130 8.24 -15.79 11.71
#